data_AF-A0A3C1XCQ1-F1
#
_entry.id   AF-A0A3C1XCQ1-F1
#
_cell.length_a   1.000
_cell.length_b   1.000
_cell.length_c   1.000
_cell.angle_alpha   90.00
_cell.angle_beta   90.00
_cell.angle_gamma   90.00
#
_symmetry.space_group_name_H-M   'P 1'
#
loop_
_entity.id
_entity.type
_entity.pdbx_description
1 polymer ?
#
loop_
_entity_poly.entity_id
_entity_poly.type
_entity_poly.pdbx_seq_one_letter_code
_entity_poly.pdbx_strand_id
1 'polypeptide(L)' 'MYYEDNRDLAHDVQELSVELLGLPLHFLTDAGVFSKNAIDYGSRVLLDNFQPEGAKTLLDVGCGY' A
#
# COMPACT_ATOMS: atom_id res chain seq x y z
N MET A 1 3.15 -14.32 -11.08
CA MET A 1 2.90 -14.82 -9.70
C MET A 1 2.62 -13.60 -8.85
N TYR A 2 1.48 -13.54 -8.16
CA TYR A 2 1.00 -12.36 -7.42
C TYR A 2 1.71 -12.19 -6.06
N TYR A 3 2.40 -13.23 -5.58
CA TYR A 3 3.20 -13.24 -4.36
C TYR A 3 4.19 -14.42 -4.44
N GLU A 4 5.44 -14.19 -4.04
CA GLU A 4 6.48 -15.21 -3.91
C GLU A 4 7.18 -14.97 -2.56
N ASP A 5 6.96 -15.85 -1.59
CA ASP A 5 7.57 -15.77 -0.25
C ASP A 5 9.05 -16.18 -0.33
N ASN A 6 9.87 -15.27 -0.85
CA ASN A 6 11.30 -15.46 -0.94
C ASN A 6 12.00 -14.75 0.23
N ARG A 7 12.27 -15.52 1.29
CA ARG A 7 12.93 -15.03 2.51
C ARG A 7 14.43 -14.74 2.33
N ASP A 8 15.02 -15.16 1.20
CA ASP A 8 16.41 -14.90 0.85
C ASP A 8 16.56 -13.65 -0.04
N LEU A 9 15.45 -12.93 -0.33
CA LEU A 9 15.51 -11.67 -1.05
C LEU A 9 16.28 -10.65 -0.21
N ALA A 10 17.28 -10.01 -0.81
CA ALA A 10 17.97 -8.91 -0.14
C ALA A 10 16.97 -7.80 0.16
N HIS A 11 16.94 -7.37 1.41
CA HIS A 11 16.16 -6.21 1.83
C HIS A 11 16.62 -4.95 1.08
N ASP A 12 15.67 -4.15 0.63
CA ASP A 12 15.89 -2.84 0.04
C ASP A 12 14.81 -1.90 0.59
N VAL A 13 15.03 -1.44 1.82
CA VAL A 13 14.05 -0.61 2.51
C VAL A 13 14.04 0.78 1.91
N GLN A 14 12.88 1.21 1.40
CA GLN A 14 12.69 2.53 0.80
C GLN A 14 11.54 3.27 1.46
N GLU A 15 11.67 4.59 1.60
CA GLU A 15 10.60 5.46 2.07
C GLU A 15 9.88 6.14 0.90
N LEU A 16 8.54 6.06 0.90
CA LEU A 16 7.68 6.77 -0.04
C LEU A 16 6.93 7.88 0.69
N SER A 17 7.12 9.12 0.25
CA SER A 17 6.32 10.28 0.68
C SER A 17 5.25 10.58 -0.36
N VAL A 18 3.98 10.49 0.03
CA VAL A 18 2.83 10.67 -0.88
C VAL A 18 1.70 11.45 -0.23
N GLU A 19 0.90 12.12 -1.04
CA GLU A 19 -0.36 12.73 -0.61
C GLU A 19 -1.53 11.85 -1.07
N LEU A 20 -2.34 11.38 -0.11
CA LEU A 20 -3.56 10.60 -0.33
C LEU A 20 -4.71 11.25 0.44
N LEU A 21 -5.83 11.52 -0.24
CA LEU A 21 -6.99 12.20 0.36
C LEU A 21 -6.63 13.55 1.03
N GLY A 22 -5.63 14.26 0.49
CA GLY A 22 -5.11 15.51 1.06
C GLY A 22 -4.25 15.34 2.32
N LEU A 23 -3.93 14.11 2.72
CA LEU A 23 -3.09 13.80 3.87
C LEU A 23 -1.68 13.41 3.41
N PRO A 24 -0.62 14.03 3.95
CA PRO A 24 0.75 13.58 3.73
C PRO A 24 0.98 12.28 4.51
N LEU A 25 1.43 11.24 3.81
CA LEU A 25 1.69 9.92 4.37
C LEU A 25 3.09 9.45 3.97
N HIS A 26 3.71 8.70 4.89
CA HIS A 26 5.03 8.11 4.73
C HIS A 26 4.90 6.59 4.85
N PHE A 27 5.38 5.87 3.85
CA PHE A 27 5.36 4.41 3.83
C PHE A 27 6.78 3.86 3.75
N LEU A 28 7.07 2.83 4.53
CA LEU A 28 8.27 2.02 4.35
C LEU A 28 7.92 0.82 3.48
N THR A 29 8.74 0.59 2.47
CA THR A 29 8.57 -0.50 1.51
C THR A 29 9.83 -1.34 1.45
N ASP A 30 9.75 -2.54 0.87
CA ASP A 30 10.89 -3.45 0.74
C ASP A 30 10.87 -4.12 -0.66
N ALA A 31 11.92 -4.85 -1.00
CA ALA A 31 12.09 -5.49 -2.30
C ALA A 31 11.05 -6.58 -2.61
N GLY A 32 10.45 -7.20 -1.60
CA GLY A 32 9.52 -8.34 -1.72
C GLY A 32 8.03 -7.99 -1.71
N VAL A 33 7.67 -6.71 -1.62
CA VAL A 33 6.28 -6.26 -1.46
C VAL A 33 5.72 -5.65 -2.75
N PHE A 34 4.41 -5.79 -2.92
CA PHE A 34 3.69 -5.27 -4.09
C PHE A 34 3.91 -3.76 -4.24
N SER A 35 4.05 -3.27 -5.47
CA SER A 35 4.20 -1.84 -5.83
C SER A 35 5.38 -1.07 -5.20
N LYS A 36 6.35 -1.69 -4.53
CA LYS A 36 7.44 -1.06 -3.72
C LYS A 36 8.03 0.31 -4.06
N ASN A 37 8.02 0.77 -5.31
CA ASN A 37 8.57 2.06 -5.69
C ASN A 37 7.54 3.21 -5.69
N ALA A 38 6.24 2.93 -5.58
CA ALA A 38 5.17 3.93 -5.65
C ALA A 38 3.84 3.38 -5.12
N ILE A 39 2.86 4.26 -4.86
CA ILE A 39 1.48 3.82 -4.61
C ILE A 39 0.87 3.31 -5.92
N ASP A 40 0.28 2.10 -5.88
CA ASP A 40 -0.41 1.53 -7.03
C ASP A 40 -1.62 2.37 -7.44
N TYR A 41 -1.88 2.43 -8.74
CA TYR A 41 -2.99 3.19 -9.30
C TYR A 41 -4.35 2.70 -8.77
N GLY A 42 -4.52 1.38 -8.63
CA GLY A 42 -5.75 0.78 -8.11
C GLY A 42 -6.06 1.22 -6.69
N SER A 43 -5.04 1.27 -5.82
CA SER A 43 -5.20 1.78 -4.45
C SER A 43 -5.63 3.25 -4.43
N ARG A 44 -5.11 4.09 -5.34
CA ARG A 44 -5.52 5.50 -5.42
C ARG A 44 -6.97 5.64 -5.90
N VAL A 45 -7.34 4.91 -6.96
CA VAL A 45 -8.74 4.89 -7.44
C VAL A 45 -9.70 4.38 -6.36
N LEU A 46 -9.32 3.35 -5.61
CA LEU A 46 -10.12 2.84 -4.51
C LEU A 46 -10.37 3.92 -3.46
N LEU A 47 -9.31 4.56 -2.97
CA LEU A 47 -9.42 5.62 -1.95
C LEU A 47 -10.25 6.81 -2.44
N ASP A 48 -10.06 7.25 -3.69
CA ASP A 48 -10.79 8.39 -4.27
C ASP A 48 -12.31 8.13 -4.38
N ASN A 49 -12.73 6.86 -4.44
CA ASN A 49 -14.13 6.47 -4.59
C ASN A 49 -14.72 5.81 -3.33
N PHE A 50 -13.92 5.60 -2.29
CA PHE A 50 -14.35 4.92 -1.09
C PHE A 50 -15.09 5.87 -0.14
N GLN A 51 -16.34 5.55 0.16
CA GLN A 51 -17.20 6.31 1.07
C GLN A 51 -17.60 5.44 2.28
N PRO A 52 -16.79 5.39 3.36
CA PRO A 52 -17.04 4.52 4.52
C PRO A 52 -18.15 5.02 5.44
N GLU A 53 -18.93 6.03 5.05
CA GLU A 53 -19.92 6.66 5.90
C GLU A 53 -20.97 5.65 6.38
N GLY A 54 -21.10 5.51 7.70
CA GLY A 54 -21.99 4.53 8.33
C GLY A 54 -21.39 3.14 8.55
N ALA A 55 -20.16 2.87 8.09
CA ALA A 55 -19.44 1.66 8.44
C ALA A 55 -19.05 1.66 9.93
N LYS A 56 -19.40 0.61 10.66
CA LYS A 56 -19.02 0.43 12.07
C LYS A 56 -17.60 -0.13 12.23
N THR A 57 -17.16 -0.91 11.26
CA THR A 57 -15.85 -1.59 11.23
C THR A 57 -15.38 -1.71 9.79
N LEU A 58 -14.07 -1.67 9.57
CA LEU A 58 -13.45 -1.84 8.26
C LEU A 58 -12.35 -2.92 8.36
N LEU A 59 -12.19 -3.71 7.30
CA LEU A 59 -11.12 -4.69 7.15
C LEU A 59 -10.43 -4.44 5.81
N ASP A 60 -9.11 -4.27 5.84
CA ASP A 60 -8.27 -4.21 4.65
C ASP A 60 -7.63 -5.57 4.42
N VAL A 61 -7.94 -6.22 3.29
CA VAL A 61 -7.49 -7.57 2.98
C VAL A 61 -6.42 -7.48 1.90
N GLY A 62 -5.19 -7.86 2.26
CA GLY A 62 -4.04 -7.72 1.36
C GLY A 62 -3.54 -6.28 1.29
N CYS A 63 -3.50 -5.60 2.45
CA CYS A 63 -3.12 -4.20 2.60
C CYS A 63 -1.74 -3.83 2.04
N GLY A 64 -0.87 -4.82 1.82
CA GLY A 64 0.51 -4.57 1.44
C GLY A 64 1.31 -3.99 2.60
N TYR A 65 2.35 -3.24 2.23
CA TYR A 65 3.50 -2.79 3.04
C TYR A 65 3.34 -2.85 4.55
#